data_AF-A0A4P7GHL2-F1
#
_entry.id   AF-A0A4P7GHL2-F1
#
_cell.length_a   1.000
_cell.length_b   1.000
_cell.length_c   1.000
_cell.angle_alpha   90.00
_cell.angle_beta   90.00
_cell.angle_gamma   90.00
#
_symmetry.space_group_name_H-M   'P 1'
#
loop_
_entity.id
_entity.type
_entity.pdbx_description
1 polymer ?
#
loop_
_entity_poly.entity_id
_entity_poly.type
_entity_poly.pdbx_seq_one_letter_code
_entity_poly.pdbx_strand_id
1 'polypeptide(L)'
;MAVDTSSLPGVGRRGFIAGAAVVTADLAITTESARAVSSATLAGEFVRRDVWTLGTPWNAYTEAYARAVALMQSREPDDPTSWYFQAAIHGTFVRPAHPSWNQCQHQSWHFLPWHRMFVYFMERIVRAAIAEVGGPDDWAMPYWNYATPFPGSTLPMAFRVPTLPDGSPNALYLPTRRSTAIMEGFELSTRVTDAAKAMNRIPFAASADRAKTSFGGGILPPAQFAGALGMLETQPHNGVHTQVGSKSRASCTGGFMSAVPCAANDPIFFLHHANIDRLWNVWLGMGGGRANPTDAAWRNQTFTLYDETGQAVTLANSQVVDAAGQLGYVYA
;
A
#
# COMPACT_ATOMS: atom_id res chain seq x y z
N MET A 1 -31.49 -31.08 76.98
CA MET A 1 -32.75 -31.77 76.60
C MET A 1 -32.84 -31.64 75.08
N ALA A 2 -32.75 -32.71 74.26
CA ALA A 2 -33.59 -33.94 74.23
C ALA A 2 -35.06 -33.57 73.91
N VAL A 3 -35.85 -34.18 73.01
CA VAL A 3 -35.88 -35.49 72.27
C VAL A 3 -36.64 -35.25 70.93
N ASP A 4 -36.64 -36.04 69.84
CA ASP A 4 -35.68 -36.88 69.07
C ASP A 4 -36.47 -37.53 67.88
N THR A 5 -35.87 -38.37 67.02
CA THR A 5 -36.47 -39.44 66.16
C THR A 5 -37.85 -39.20 65.49
N SER A 6 -38.00 -39.25 64.16
CA SER A 6 -38.12 -40.47 63.32
C SER A 6 -38.83 -40.07 62.00
N SER A 7 -38.87 -40.79 60.88
CA SER A 7 -38.28 -42.06 60.42
C SER A 7 -38.22 -42.07 58.87
N LEU A 8 -37.34 -42.88 58.27
CA LEU A 8 -37.38 -43.27 56.85
C LEU A 8 -38.22 -44.56 56.70
N PRO A 9 -38.92 -44.75 55.56
CA PRO A 9 -38.35 -45.45 54.40
C PRO A 9 -38.67 -44.73 53.07
N GLY A 10 -38.06 -45.00 51.91
CA GLY A 10 -37.27 -46.16 51.46
C GLY A 10 -37.92 -46.74 50.18
N VAL A 11 -37.10 -47.16 49.20
CA VAL A 11 -37.50 -47.62 47.83
C VAL A 11 -37.94 -46.47 46.90
N GLY A 12 -37.55 -46.40 45.61
CA GLY A 12 -36.64 -47.25 44.84
C GLY A 12 -36.38 -46.70 43.42
N ARG A 13 -35.30 -47.13 42.76
CA ARG A 13 -34.92 -46.72 41.38
C ARG A 13 -35.88 -47.29 40.33
N ARG A 14 -36.30 -46.47 39.35
CA ARG A 14 -36.25 -46.78 37.89
C ARG A 14 -36.80 -45.65 36.99
N GLY A 15 -36.13 -45.43 35.85
CA GLY A 15 -36.75 -45.02 34.58
C GLY A 15 -37.22 -43.57 34.44
N PHE A 16 -36.31 -42.65 34.17
CA PHE A 16 -36.64 -41.26 33.82
C PHE A 16 -36.67 -41.07 32.29
N ILE A 17 -37.86 -40.94 31.70
CA ILE A 17 -38.07 -40.23 30.42
C ILE A 17 -39.34 -39.41 30.58
N ALA A 18 -39.17 -38.10 30.79
CA ALA A 18 -40.24 -37.11 30.70
C ALA A 18 -39.71 -35.96 29.85
N GLY A 19 -40.37 -35.68 28.73
CA GLY A 19 -40.08 -34.50 27.94
C GLY A 19 -40.53 -33.26 28.71
N ALA A 20 -39.60 -32.32 28.92
CA ALA A 20 -39.90 -31.01 29.48
C ALA A 20 -39.43 -29.95 28.48
N ALA A 21 -40.34 -29.06 28.09
CA ALA A 21 -40.00 -27.91 27.27
C ALA A 21 -39.11 -26.96 28.07
N VAL A 22 -37.97 -26.56 27.50
CA VAL A 22 -37.14 -25.48 28.02
C VAL A 22 -37.34 -24.28 27.11
N VAL A 23 -37.77 -23.16 27.68
CA VAL A 23 -37.85 -21.87 26.99
C VAL A 23 -36.42 -21.38 26.74
N THR A 24 -35.98 -21.40 25.49
CA THR A 24 -34.74 -20.73 25.08
C THR A 24 -35.03 -19.24 24.90
N ALA A 25 -34.40 -18.40 25.70
CA ALA A 25 -34.34 -16.97 25.45
C ALA A 25 -33.36 -16.74 24.29
N ASP A 26 -33.89 -16.51 23.08
CA ASP A 26 -33.08 -16.12 21.93
C ASP A 26 -32.51 -14.72 22.17
N LEU A 27 -31.24 -14.69 22.61
CA LEU A 27 -30.47 -13.47 22.70
C LEU A 27 -30.09 -13.05 21.27
N ALA A 28 -30.96 -12.27 20.64
CA ALA A 28 -30.75 -11.72 19.30
C ALA A 28 -29.56 -10.74 19.30
N ILE A 29 -28.35 -11.28 19.07
CA ILE A 29 -27.17 -10.48 18.77
C ILE A 29 -27.39 -9.85 17.40
N THR A 30 -27.75 -8.57 17.39
CA THR A 30 -27.90 -7.75 16.20
C THR A 30 -26.55 -7.66 15.48
N THR A 31 -26.38 -8.41 14.40
CA THR A 31 -25.19 -8.38 13.54
C THR A 31 -25.18 -7.13 12.64
N GLU A 32 -25.14 -5.95 13.24
CA GLU A 32 -25.03 -4.66 12.53
C GLU A 32 -23.57 -4.30 12.21
N SER A 33 -22.81 -5.26 11.68
CA SER A 33 -21.41 -5.06 11.21
C SER A 33 -21.10 -5.83 9.92
N ALA A 34 -22.13 -6.10 9.12
CA ALA A 34 -21.99 -6.65 7.77
C ALA A 34 -22.84 -5.84 6.79
N ARG A 35 -22.64 -4.51 6.74
CA ARG A 35 -23.16 -3.72 5.62
C ARG A 35 -22.47 -4.20 4.35
N ALA A 36 -23.26 -4.82 3.48
CA ALA A 36 -22.84 -5.26 2.18
C ALA A 36 -22.07 -4.13 1.46
N VAL A 37 -20.94 -4.49 0.84
CA VAL A 37 -20.42 -3.73 -0.29
C VAL A 37 -21.40 -3.96 -1.43
N SER A 38 -22.49 -3.20 -1.38
CA SER A 38 -23.44 -3.08 -2.49
C SER A 38 -22.66 -2.64 -3.71
N SER A 39 -22.89 -3.29 -4.85
CA SER A 39 -22.31 -2.91 -6.13
C SER A 39 -22.87 -1.56 -6.58
N ALA A 40 -22.36 -0.49 -5.99
CA ALA A 40 -22.42 0.83 -6.58
C ALA A 40 -21.64 0.77 -7.89
N THR A 41 -22.32 1.01 -9.01
CA THR A 41 -21.67 1.39 -10.26
C THR A 41 -20.75 2.57 -9.94
N LEU A 42 -19.44 2.38 -10.05
CA LEU A 42 -18.44 3.36 -9.60
C LEU A 42 -18.70 4.72 -10.25
N ALA A 43 -18.97 5.72 -9.41
CA ALA A 43 -19.02 7.11 -9.84
C ALA A 43 -17.59 7.57 -10.14
N GLY A 44 -17.22 7.57 -11.42
CA GLY A 44 -15.90 7.98 -11.90
C GLY A 44 -14.82 6.94 -11.64
N GLU A 45 -14.44 6.19 -12.68
CA GLU A 45 -13.21 5.38 -12.66
C GLU A 45 -11.99 6.31 -12.66
N PHE A 46 -11.15 6.23 -11.61
CA PHE A 46 -9.98 7.10 -11.48
C PHE A 46 -8.85 6.65 -12.41
N VAL A 47 -8.38 7.54 -13.28
CA VAL A 47 -7.36 7.21 -14.28
C VAL A 47 -5.99 7.69 -13.83
N ARG A 48 -5.15 6.77 -13.34
CA ARG A 48 -3.72 7.01 -13.10
C ARG A 48 -3.02 7.20 -14.44
N ARG A 49 -2.40 8.36 -14.64
CA ARG A 49 -1.76 8.77 -15.90
C ARG A 49 -0.23 8.82 -15.73
N ASP A 50 0.51 8.65 -16.82
CA ASP A 50 1.95 8.82 -16.82
C ASP A 50 2.29 10.27 -16.48
N VAL A 51 3.09 10.51 -15.44
CA VAL A 51 3.46 11.85 -15.00
C VAL A 51 4.10 12.69 -16.13
N TRP A 52 4.75 12.04 -17.10
CA TRP A 52 5.38 12.71 -18.24
C TRP A 52 4.42 13.09 -19.37
N THR A 53 3.21 12.52 -19.44
CA THR A 53 2.19 12.91 -20.43
C THR A 53 1.31 14.07 -19.95
N LEU A 54 1.35 14.41 -18.66
CA LEU A 54 0.57 15.49 -18.05
C LEU A 54 1.12 16.90 -18.32
N GLY A 55 2.31 17.03 -18.94
CA GLY A 55 2.98 18.31 -19.19
C GLY A 55 3.90 18.76 -18.05
N THR A 56 4.87 19.62 -18.37
CA THR A 56 6.00 19.98 -17.47
C THR A 56 6.35 21.48 -17.50
N PRO A 57 6.91 22.07 -16.42
CA PRO A 57 7.13 21.44 -15.12
C PRO A 57 5.84 21.19 -14.34
N TRP A 58 4.82 22.00 -14.59
CA TRP A 58 3.57 22.04 -13.85
C TRP A 58 2.36 21.80 -14.76
N ASN A 59 1.35 21.19 -14.18
CA ASN A 59 -0.01 21.05 -14.67
C ASN A 59 -0.93 20.92 -13.44
N ALA A 60 -2.26 20.96 -13.65
CA ALA A 60 -3.22 20.92 -12.55
C ALA A 60 -3.02 19.72 -11.58
N TYR A 61 -2.62 18.54 -12.08
CA TYR A 61 -2.44 17.36 -11.24
C TYR A 61 -1.12 17.37 -10.47
N THR A 62 -0.02 17.83 -11.07
CA THR A 62 1.30 17.89 -10.40
C THR A 62 1.40 19.05 -9.41
N GLU A 63 0.79 20.19 -9.72
CA GLU A 63 0.70 21.31 -8.80
C GLU A 63 -0.21 20.99 -7.60
N ALA A 64 -1.40 20.42 -7.86
CA ALA A 64 -2.29 19.97 -6.78
C ALA A 64 -1.60 18.94 -5.88
N TYR A 65 -0.85 17.99 -6.45
CA TYR A 65 -0.06 17.04 -5.66
C TYR A 65 0.96 17.74 -4.76
N ALA A 66 1.70 18.73 -5.28
CA ALA A 66 2.67 19.48 -4.50
C ALA A 66 2.03 20.25 -3.33
N ARG A 67 0.87 20.89 -3.58
CA ARG A 67 0.11 21.63 -2.56
C ARG A 67 -0.48 20.70 -1.50
N ALA A 68 -1.04 19.55 -1.91
CA ALA A 68 -1.58 18.56 -0.99
C ALA A 68 -0.51 17.88 -0.13
N VAL A 69 0.67 17.58 -0.69
CA VAL A 69 1.84 17.11 0.08
C VAL A 69 2.23 18.15 1.15
N ALA A 70 2.27 19.45 0.80
CA ALA A 70 2.56 20.51 1.76
C ALA A 70 1.51 20.58 2.89
N LEU A 71 0.23 20.49 2.55
CA LEU A 71 -0.87 20.45 3.53
C LEU A 71 -0.76 19.23 4.45
N MET A 72 -0.57 18.03 3.90
CA MET A 72 -0.38 16.80 4.68
C MET A 72 0.89 16.84 5.58
N GLN A 73 1.92 17.58 5.18
CA GLN A 73 3.13 17.81 6.00
C GLN A 73 2.91 18.83 7.13
N SER A 74 1.88 19.69 7.04
CA SER A 74 1.50 20.62 8.12
C SER A 74 0.53 20.03 9.16
N ARG A 75 0.00 18.82 8.93
CA ARG A 75 -0.81 18.08 9.91
C ARG A 75 0.08 17.54 11.03
N GLU A 76 -0.52 17.33 12.21
CA GLU A 76 0.19 16.76 13.36
C GLU A 76 0.81 15.39 13.02
N PRO A 77 2.07 15.08 13.41
CA PRO A 77 2.73 13.84 12.99
C PRO A 77 2.04 12.53 13.39
N ASP A 78 1.19 12.57 14.42
CA ASP A 78 0.38 11.43 14.89
C ASP A 78 -1.04 11.39 14.28
N ASP A 79 -1.45 12.40 13.50
CA ASP A 79 -2.68 12.35 12.69
C ASP A 79 -2.51 11.27 11.60
N PRO A 80 -3.40 10.26 11.53
CA PRO A 80 -3.30 9.21 10.52
C PRO A 80 -3.38 9.68 9.07
N THR A 81 -3.89 10.89 8.83
CA THR A 81 -3.95 11.54 7.51
C THR A 81 -2.76 12.48 7.23
N SER A 82 -1.79 12.58 8.15
CA SER A 82 -0.55 13.33 7.93
C SER A 82 0.42 12.59 7.00
N TRP A 83 1.29 13.35 6.34
CA TRP A 83 2.36 12.79 5.51
C TRP A 83 3.31 11.92 6.32
N TYR A 84 3.66 12.36 7.54
CA TYR A 84 4.64 11.70 8.38
C TYR A 84 4.12 10.38 8.98
N PHE A 85 2.86 10.34 9.44
CA PHE A 85 2.24 9.10 9.91
C PHE A 85 2.21 8.06 8.78
N GLN A 86 1.71 8.45 7.61
CA GLN A 86 1.62 7.55 6.45
C GLN A 86 2.99 7.07 5.98
N ALA A 87 4.00 7.95 5.89
CA ALA A 87 5.36 7.54 5.56
C ALA A 87 5.93 6.54 6.60
N ALA A 88 5.60 6.71 7.88
CA ALA A 88 6.03 5.84 8.96
C ALA A 88 5.33 4.46 8.98
N ILE A 89 4.11 4.34 8.43
CA ILE A 89 3.47 3.02 8.15
C ILE A 89 4.40 2.16 7.30
N HIS A 90 4.98 2.73 6.24
CA HIS A 90 6.00 2.03 5.45
C HIS A 90 7.26 1.76 6.28
N GLY A 91 7.83 2.78 6.93
CA GLY A 91 8.89 2.55 7.89
C GLY A 91 9.42 3.81 8.56
N THR A 92 10.03 3.64 9.72
CA THR A 92 10.61 4.75 10.50
C THR A 92 11.74 4.29 11.43
N PHE A 93 12.72 5.16 11.64
CA PHE A 93 13.76 5.00 12.66
C PHE A 93 13.30 5.41 14.08
N VAL A 94 12.11 6.01 14.25
CA VAL A 94 11.58 6.43 15.56
C VAL A 94 11.42 5.24 16.50
N ARG A 95 11.82 5.40 17.77
CA ARG A 95 11.76 4.37 18.82
C ARG A 95 11.29 5.00 20.14
N PRO A 96 10.30 4.42 20.86
CA PRO A 96 9.44 3.33 20.41
C PRO A 96 8.64 3.73 19.16
N ALA A 97 8.33 2.76 18.30
CA ALA A 97 7.49 3.02 17.13
C ALA A 97 6.01 2.92 17.53
N HIS A 98 5.15 3.76 16.95
CA HIS A 98 3.70 3.56 17.01
C HIS A 98 3.34 2.17 16.46
N PRO A 99 2.32 1.46 17.00
CA PRO A 99 1.97 0.11 16.56
C PRO A 99 1.70 -0.03 15.05
N SER A 100 1.18 1.02 14.42
CA SER A 100 0.87 1.05 12.98
C SER A 100 2.07 1.38 12.08
N TRP A 101 3.26 1.64 12.64
CA TRP A 101 4.46 1.97 11.88
C TRP A 101 5.33 0.72 11.62
N ASN A 102 6.20 0.79 10.61
CA ASN A 102 7.06 -0.33 10.17
C ASN A 102 6.31 -1.58 9.69
N GLN A 103 5.16 -1.40 9.02
CA GLN A 103 4.25 -2.46 8.58
C GLN A 103 4.44 -2.87 7.11
N CYS A 104 5.33 -2.22 6.34
CA CYS A 104 5.58 -2.56 4.93
C CYS A 104 5.90 -4.04 4.74
N GLN A 105 5.47 -4.64 3.63
CA GLN A 105 5.80 -6.02 3.33
C GLN A 105 6.85 -6.07 2.23
N HIS A 106 8.01 -6.65 2.54
CA HIS A 106 9.10 -6.85 1.59
C HIS A 106 9.58 -8.30 1.59
N GLN A 107 10.13 -8.73 0.45
CA GLN A 107 10.80 -10.02 0.28
C GLN A 107 9.87 -11.22 0.54
N SER A 108 8.60 -11.10 0.14
CA SER A 108 7.60 -12.17 0.11
C SER A 108 6.55 -11.88 -0.95
N TRP A 109 5.71 -12.87 -1.25
CA TRP A 109 4.50 -12.75 -2.05
C TRP A 109 3.48 -11.70 -1.56
N HIS A 110 3.65 -11.11 -0.37
CA HIS A 110 2.81 -10.01 0.12
C HIS A 110 3.29 -8.61 -0.34
N PHE A 111 4.47 -8.50 -0.98
CA PHE A 111 5.04 -7.23 -1.44
C PHE A 111 4.07 -6.43 -2.33
N LEU A 112 3.51 -7.05 -3.37
CA LEU A 112 2.62 -6.38 -4.33
C LEU A 112 1.26 -5.96 -3.73
N PRO A 113 0.46 -6.84 -3.10
CA PRO A 113 -0.83 -6.45 -2.56
C PRO A 113 -0.72 -5.44 -1.41
N TRP A 114 0.32 -5.52 -0.56
CA TRP A 114 0.53 -4.52 0.49
C TRP A 114 0.85 -3.15 -0.08
N HIS A 115 1.77 -3.05 -1.05
CA HIS A 115 2.09 -1.76 -1.66
C HIS A 115 0.92 -1.21 -2.50
N ARG A 116 0.09 -2.07 -3.10
CA ARG A 116 -1.17 -1.65 -3.74
C ARG A 116 -2.12 -1.02 -2.72
N MET A 117 -2.36 -1.66 -1.57
CA MET A 117 -3.18 -1.08 -0.49
C MET A 117 -2.60 0.26 -0.02
N PHE A 118 -1.28 0.33 0.20
CA PHE A 118 -0.63 1.54 0.67
C PHE A 118 -0.73 2.72 -0.31
N VAL A 119 -0.49 2.49 -1.61
CA VAL A 119 -0.67 3.53 -2.65
C VAL A 119 -2.16 3.90 -2.80
N TYR A 120 -3.07 2.93 -2.72
CA TYR A 120 -4.52 3.18 -2.79
C TYR A 120 -5.02 4.11 -1.67
N PHE A 121 -4.66 3.82 -0.42
CA PHE A 121 -5.08 4.66 0.71
C PHE A 121 -4.36 6.01 0.73
N MET A 122 -3.05 6.07 0.41
CA MET A 122 -2.34 7.32 0.21
C MET A 122 -3.01 8.19 -0.87
N GLU A 123 -3.39 7.60 -2.00
CA GLU A 123 -4.08 8.32 -3.08
C GLU A 123 -5.40 8.94 -2.62
N ARG A 124 -6.18 8.24 -1.78
CA ARG A 124 -7.43 8.77 -1.21
C ARG A 124 -7.17 9.93 -0.26
N ILE A 125 -6.20 9.81 0.64
CA ILE A 125 -5.82 10.88 1.58
C ILE A 125 -5.30 12.11 0.82
N VAL A 126 -4.44 11.90 -0.18
CA VAL A 126 -3.94 12.97 -1.05
C VAL A 126 -5.08 13.62 -1.83
N ARG A 127 -6.03 12.84 -2.36
CA ARG A 127 -7.21 13.38 -3.07
C ARG A 127 -8.09 14.24 -2.16
N ALA A 128 -8.29 13.84 -0.90
CA ALA A 128 -8.98 14.69 0.08
C ALA A 128 -8.22 16.00 0.34
N ALA A 129 -6.90 15.93 0.56
CA ALA A 129 -6.06 17.12 0.69
C ALA A 129 -6.03 17.98 -0.60
N ILE A 130 -6.21 17.38 -1.78
CA ILE A 130 -6.34 18.09 -3.07
C ILE A 130 -7.66 18.86 -3.16
N ALA A 131 -8.77 18.29 -2.68
CA ALA A 131 -10.04 19.00 -2.58
C ALA A 131 -9.94 20.19 -1.60
N GLU A 132 -9.25 20.03 -0.47
CA GLU A 132 -8.99 21.11 0.49
C GLU A 132 -8.19 22.29 -0.10
N VAL A 133 -7.24 22.03 -1.02
CA VAL A 133 -6.45 23.08 -1.70
C VAL A 133 -7.04 23.51 -3.07
N GLY A 134 -8.22 23.03 -3.45
CA GLY A 134 -8.92 23.44 -4.68
C GLY A 134 -8.32 22.90 -5.98
N GLY A 135 -7.77 21.69 -5.98
CA GLY A 135 -7.32 20.99 -7.19
C GLY A 135 -8.42 20.18 -7.90
N PRO A 136 -8.08 19.35 -8.91
CA PRO A 136 -9.07 18.68 -9.75
C PRO A 136 -9.79 17.51 -9.07
N ASP A 137 -11.11 17.43 -9.23
CA ASP A 137 -11.97 16.38 -8.64
C ASP A 137 -11.65 14.96 -9.15
N ASP A 138 -11.14 14.82 -10.39
CA ASP A 138 -10.76 13.54 -10.99
C ASP A 138 -9.31 13.12 -10.65
N TRP A 139 -8.66 13.77 -9.67
CA TRP A 139 -7.26 13.50 -9.38
C TRP A 139 -7.00 12.05 -9.00
N ALA A 140 -6.08 11.42 -9.72
CA ALA A 140 -5.58 10.09 -9.46
C ALA A 140 -4.05 10.13 -9.40
N MET A 141 -3.45 9.29 -8.56
CA MET A 141 -1.99 9.27 -8.36
C MET A 141 -1.28 9.01 -9.70
N PRO A 142 -0.46 9.96 -10.21
CA PRO A 142 0.32 9.71 -11.42
C PRO A 142 1.29 8.54 -11.21
N TYR A 143 1.67 7.85 -12.29
CA TYR A 143 2.75 6.87 -12.23
C TYR A 143 3.97 7.38 -13.00
N TRP A 144 5.18 7.03 -12.53
CA TRP A 144 6.41 7.38 -13.22
C TRP A 144 6.88 6.24 -14.13
N ASN A 145 6.66 6.40 -15.43
CA ASN A 145 6.97 5.40 -16.45
C ASN A 145 8.44 5.42 -16.92
N TYR A 146 9.38 5.24 -16.00
CA TYR A 146 10.83 5.26 -16.28
C TYR A 146 11.34 4.19 -17.27
N ALA A 147 10.46 3.39 -17.88
CA ALA A 147 10.77 2.47 -18.97
C ALA A 147 10.74 3.15 -20.36
N THR A 148 10.14 4.33 -20.49
CA THR A 148 10.21 5.12 -21.74
C THR A 148 11.56 5.84 -21.87
N PRO A 149 12.03 6.14 -23.09
CA PRO A 149 13.22 6.97 -23.32
C PRO A 149 13.11 8.37 -22.69
N PHE A 150 14.21 9.13 -22.75
CA PHE A 150 14.24 10.55 -22.40
C PHE A 150 13.02 11.32 -22.98
N PRO A 151 12.32 12.15 -22.18
CA PRO A 151 12.66 12.53 -20.80
C PRO A 151 12.08 11.59 -19.73
N GLY A 152 11.28 10.58 -20.08
CA GLY A 152 10.49 9.78 -19.12
C GLY A 152 11.31 8.96 -18.13
N SER A 153 12.53 8.57 -18.53
CA SER A 153 13.59 7.96 -17.71
C SER A 153 14.16 8.90 -16.64
N THR A 154 13.91 10.22 -16.68
CA THR A 154 14.41 11.21 -15.72
C THR A 154 13.39 11.50 -14.61
N LEU A 155 13.87 12.05 -13.48
CA LEU A 155 12.97 12.53 -12.41
C LEU A 155 12.01 13.59 -12.98
N PRO A 156 10.68 13.51 -12.76
CA PRO A 156 9.74 14.46 -13.33
C PRO A 156 10.03 15.91 -12.90
N MET A 157 9.88 16.85 -13.83
CA MET A 157 10.30 18.26 -13.63
C MET A 157 9.69 18.92 -12.38
N ALA A 158 8.44 18.59 -12.03
CA ALA A 158 7.77 19.04 -10.81
C ALA A 158 8.55 18.73 -9.50
N PHE A 159 9.41 17.72 -9.50
CA PHE A 159 10.21 17.30 -8.34
C PHE A 159 11.62 17.93 -8.34
N ARG A 160 11.97 18.70 -9.39
CA ARG A 160 13.28 19.33 -9.61
C ARG A 160 13.30 20.85 -9.51
N VAL A 161 12.14 21.52 -9.48
CA VAL A 161 12.02 22.98 -9.38
C VAL A 161 11.73 23.42 -7.94
N PRO A 162 12.37 24.49 -7.42
CA PRO A 162 12.28 24.85 -6.00
C PRO A 162 10.95 25.47 -5.57
N THR A 163 10.16 25.99 -6.50
CA THR A 163 8.92 26.73 -6.23
C THR A 163 7.75 26.26 -7.09
N LEU A 164 6.54 26.44 -6.57
CA LEU A 164 5.29 26.33 -7.31
C LEU A 164 5.12 27.52 -8.28
N PRO A 165 4.13 27.52 -9.19
CA PRO A 165 3.88 28.63 -10.12
C PRO A 165 3.61 29.99 -9.45
N ASP A 166 3.11 30.00 -8.22
CA ASP A 166 2.88 31.22 -7.41
C ASP A 166 4.14 31.72 -6.68
N GLY A 167 5.29 31.04 -6.83
CA GLY A 167 6.54 31.38 -6.16
C GLY A 167 6.69 30.82 -4.74
N SER A 168 5.68 30.14 -4.18
CA SER A 168 5.77 29.48 -2.88
C SER A 168 6.68 28.23 -2.91
N PRO A 169 7.24 27.79 -1.77
CA PRO A 169 8.12 26.62 -1.71
C PRO A 169 7.44 25.32 -2.19
N ASN A 170 8.15 24.54 -3.00
CA ASN A 170 7.65 23.26 -3.52
C ASN A 170 7.97 22.08 -2.59
N ALA A 171 6.97 21.46 -1.97
CA ALA A 171 7.15 20.28 -1.12
C ALA A 171 7.66 19.01 -1.85
N LEU A 172 7.59 18.97 -3.18
CA LEU A 172 8.18 17.89 -4.01
C LEU A 172 9.69 18.08 -4.24
N TYR A 173 10.27 19.24 -3.92
CA TYR A 173 11.67 19.57 -4.18
C TYR A 173 12.57 19.24 -2.98
N LEU A 174 13.30 18.12 -3.08
CA LEU A 174 14.12 17.59 -1.99
C LEU A 174 15.61 17.47 -2.38
N PRO A 175 16.32 18.58 -2.66
CA PRO A 175 17.67 18.57 -3.22
C PRO A 175 18.73 17.92 -2.33
N THR A 176 18.48 17.86 -1.01
CA THR A 176 19.37 17.24 -0.01
C THR A 176 18.90 15.86 0.45
N ARG A 177 17.88 15.27 -0.22
CA ARG A 177 17.34 13.93 0.08
C ARG A 177 17.27 13.00 -1.14
N ARG A 178 17.78 13.44 -2.30
CA ARG A 178 17.92 12.65 -3.53
C ARG A 178 19.36 12.74 -4.04
N SER A 179 19.71 11.86 -4.98
CA SER A 179 20.97 11.94 -5.73
C SER A 179 21.06 13.26 -6.52
N THR A 180 22.18 13.97 -6.43
CA THR A 180 22.43 15.25 -7.14
C THR A 180 22.21 15.10 -8.64
N ALA A 181 22.74 14.05 -9.27
CA ALA A 181 22.56 13.81 -10.70
C ALA A 181 21.07 13.61 -11.09
N ILE A 182 20.28 12.97 -10.22
CA ILE A 182 18.84 12.80 -10.46
C ILE A 182 18.09 14.14 -10.32
N MET A 183 18.52 15.01 -9.40
CA MET A 183 18.00 16.38 -9.28
C MET A 183 18.40 17.27 -10.47
N GLU A 184 19.58 17.06 -11.04
CA GLU A 184 20.07 17.74 -12.26
C GLU A 184 19.39 17.21 -13.54
N GLY A 185 18.64 16.11 -13.47
CA GLY A 185 17.86 15.57 -14.58
C GLY A 185 18.56 14.48 -15.40
N PHE A 186 19.60 13.85 -14.87
CA PHE A 186 20.18 12.65 -15.50
C PHE A 186 19.15 11.51 -15.57
N GLU A 187 19.22 10.72 -16.63
CA GLU A 187 18.37 9.53 -16.81
C GLU A 187 18.68 8.44 -15.78
N LEU A 188 17.65 7.77 -15.29
CA LEU A 188 17.81 6.47 -14.65
C LEU A 188 18.39 5.46 -15.64
N SER A 189 19.32 4.62 -15.19
CA SER A 189 19.93 3.64 -16.07
C SER A 189 18.92 2.58 -16.51
N THR A 190 18.92 2.21 -17.79
CA THR A 190 18.19 1.04 -18.32
C THR A 190 18.49 -0.24 -17.55
N ARG A 191 19.68 -0.37 -16.94
CA ARG A 191 20.05 -1.50 -16.06
C ARG A 191 19.23 -1.59 -14.78
N VAL A 192 18.54 -0.52 -14.37
CA VAL A 192 17.60 -0.52 -13.22
C VAL A 192 16.16 -0.34 -13.63
N THR A 193 15.85 0.33 -14.75
CA THR A 193 14.47 0.59 -15.16
C THR A 193 13.84 -0.54 -15.98
N ASP A 194 14.64 -1.38 -16.64
CA ASP A 194 14.16 -2.52 -17.42
C ASP A 194 13.43 -3.55 -16.53
N ALA A 195 12.15 -3.76 -16.81
CA ALA A 195 11.30 -4.73 -16.12
C ALA A 195 11.24 -6.11 -16.81
N ALA A 196 11.86 -6.31 -17.98
CA ALA A 196 11.67 -7.51 -18.82
C ALA A 196 11.97 -8.83 -18.06
N LYS A 197 12.97 -8.83 -17.17
CA LYS A 197 13.29 -9.99 -16.32
C LYS A 197 12.14 -10.37 -15.37
N ALA A 198 11.40 -9.39 -14.87
CA ALA A 198 10.21 -9.61 -14.06
C ALA A 198 9.03 -10.06 -14.93
N MET A 199 8.77 -9.37 -16.05
CA MET A 199 7.67 -9.71 -16.97
C MET A 199 7.76 -11.13 -17.55
N ASN A 200 8.99 -11.67 -17.68
CA ASN A 200 9.26 -13.03 -18.12
C ASN A 200 9.04 -14.12 -17.05
N ARG A 201 8.70 -13.77 -15.80
CA ARG A 201 8.35 -14.77 -14.76
C ARG A 201 6.88 -15.12 -14.87
N ILE A 202 6.55 -16.39 -15.13
CA ILE A 202 5.16 -16.88 -15.20
C ILE A 202 4.53 -17.11 -13.81
N PRO A 203 5.22 -17.71 -12.81
CA PRO A 203 4.63 -17.86 -11.48
C PRO A 203 4.65 -16.54 -10.70
N PHE A 204 3.53 -16.17 -10.09
CA PHE A 204 3.45 -15.01 -9.19
C PHE A 204 4.37 -15.20 -7.97
N ALA A 205 4.33 -16.36 -7.33
CA ALA A 205 5.15 -16.72 -6.18
C ALA A 205 5.78 -18.11 -6.34
N ALA A 206 6.87 -18.34 -5.61
CA ALA A 206 7.51 -19.65 -5.51
C ALA A 206 7.98 -19.93 -4.07
N SER A 207 8.18 -21.19 -3.71
CA SER A 207 8.55 -21.60 -2.35
C SER A 207 9.87 -20.95 -1.90
N ALA A 208 9.81 -20.09 -0.87
CA ALA A 208 10.98 -19.42 -0.27
C ALA A 208 12.02 -18.91 -1.32
N ASP A 209 11.53 -18.25 -2.37
CA ASP A 209 12.23 -17.94 -3.62
C ASP A 209 13.44 -16.98 -3.51
N ARG A 210 14.53 -17.46 -2.90
CA ARG A 210 15.83 -16.75 -2.87
C ARG A 210 16.49 -16.67 -4.25
N ALA A 211 16.03 -17.49 -5.21
CA ALA A 211 16.54 -17.55 -6.58
C ALA A 211 15.84 -16.56 -7.54
N LYS A 212 14.82 -15.82 -7.08
CA LYS A 212 14.08 -14.80 -7.85
C LYS A 212 13.48 -15.38 -9.13
N THR A 213 12.93 -16.58 -9.02
CA THR A 213 12.27 -17.34 -10.09
C THR A 213 10.85 -16.86 -10.36
N SER A 214 10.23 -16.21 -9.38
CA SER A 214 8.86 -15.67 -9.39
C SER A 214 8.80 -14.16 -9.65
N PHE A 215 7.61 -13.70 -10.03
CA PHE A 215 7.33 -12.28 -10.27
C PHE A 215 7.29 -11.47 -8.95
N GLY A 216 6.42 -11.87 -8.03
CA GLY A 216 6.03 -11.17 -6.81
C GLY A 216 6.72 -11.64 -5.52
N GLY A 217 7.40 -12.79 -5.51
CA GLY A 217 8.30 -13.19 -4.40
C GLY A 217 7.98 -14.51 -3.71
N GLY A 218 8.68 -14.78 -2.61
CA GLY A 218 8.61 -16.06 -1.92
C GLY A 218 7.32 -16.28 -1.14
N ILE A 219 6.81 -17.51 -1.18
CA ILE A 219 5.75 -18.01 -0.29
C ILE A 219 6.31 -18.01 1.15
N LEU A 220 5.96 -16.99 1.93
CA LEU A 220 6.39 -16.78 3.32
C LEU A 220 5.31 -16.00 4.11
N PRO A 221 5.21 -16.17 5.44
CA PRO A 221 4.32 -15.35 6.28
C PRO A 221 4.58 -13.83 6.16
N PRO A 222 3.61 -12.98 6.56
CA PRO A 222 3.82 -11.54 6.62
C PRO A 222 4.94 -11.18 7.61
N ALA A 223 5.82 -10.27 7.20
CA ALA A 223 6.91 -9.72 8.00
C ALA A 223 7.42 -8.45 7.30
N GLN A 224 8.06 -7.53 8.05
CA GLN A 224 8.59 -6.31 7.44
C GLN A 224 9.61 -6.63 6.34
N PHE A 225 10.45 -7.65 6.57
CA PHE A 225 11.39 -8.22 5.61
C PHE A 225 11.44 -9.74 5.78
N ALA A 226 10.89 -10.51 4.85
CA ALA A 226 10.78 -11.97 4.98
C ALA A 226 11.95 -12.77 4.37
N GLY A 227 12.78 -12.18 3.51
CA GLY A 227 14.01 -12.79 2.99
C GLY A 227 13.95 -13.50 1.62
N ALA A 228 12.83 -13.49 0.90
CA ALA A 228 12.65 -14.09 -0.42
C ALA A 228 12.09 -13.10 -1.48
N LEU A 229 12.99 -12.30 -2.07
CA LEU A 229 12.71 -11.28 -3.09
C LEU A 229 11.98 -11.82 -4.33
N GLY A 230 10.93 -11.11 -4.76
CA GLY A 230 10.42 -11.23 -6.12
C GLY A 230 11.37 -10.63 -7.16
N MET A 231 11.20 -11.01 -8.43
CA MET A 231 11.97 -10.37 -9.51
C MET A 231 11.55 -8.91 -9.70
N LEU A 232 10.27 -8.55 -9.59
CA LEU A 232 9.83 -7.15 -9.73
C LEU A 232 10.37 -6.27 -8.58
N GLU A 233 10.35 -6.78 -7.35
CA GLU A 233 10.94 -6.14 -6.17
C GLU A 233 12.46 -5.94 -6.33
N THR A 234 13.14 -6.86 -7.01
CA THR A 234 14.56 -6.73 -7.35
C THR A 234 14.81 -5.70 -8.45
N GLN A 235 14.12 -5.81 -9.58
CA GLN A 235 14.28 -4.95 -10.76
C GLN A 235 12.91 -4.81 -11.45
N PRO A 236 12.33 -3.61 -11.55
CA PRO A 236 13.01 -2.31 -11.38
C PRO A 236 13.08 -1.76 -9.95
N HIS A 237 12.22 -2.19 -9.03
CA HIS A 237 11.96 -1.53 -7.73
C HIS A 237 13.22 -1.16 -6.93
N ASN A 238 14.00 -2.12 -6.44
CA ASN A 238 15.20 -1.84 -5.62
C ASN A 238 16.25 -1.00 -6.36
N GLY A 239 16.31 -1.12 -7.69
CA GLY A 239 17.24 -0.37 -8.53
C GLY A 239 16.90 1.11 -8.64
N VAL A 240 15.61 1.44 -8.82
CA VAL A 240 15.11 2.82 -8.85
C VAL A 240 15.29 3.49 -7.48
N HIS A 241 14.89 2.83 -6.39
CA HIS A 241 15.15 3.28 -5.01
C HIS A 241 16.62 3.67 -4.78
N THR A 242 17.54 2.83 -5.25
CA THR A 242 19.00 3.04 -5.08
C THR A 242 19.57 4.16 -5.96
N GLN A 243 18.97 4.47 -7.12
CA GLN A 243 19.43 5.56 -7.99
C GLN A 243 18.82 6.92 -7.64
N VAL A 244 17.55 6.96 -7.22
CA VAL A 244 16.87 8.18 -6.78
C VAL A 244 17.37 8.64 -5.42
N GLY A 245 17.53 7.69 -4.48
CA GLY A 245 18.29 7.90 -3.25
C GLY A 245 19.79 8.03 -3.55
N SER A 246 20.61 8.20 -2.51
CA SER A 246 22.06 8.02 -2.66
C SER A 246 22.48 6.65 -2.10
N LYS A 247 23.74 6.46 -1.71
CA LYS A 247 24.30 5.15 -1.39
C LYS A 247 23.98 4.63 0.03
N SER A 248 23.44 5.45 0.95
CA SER A 248 23.14 4.98 2.32
C SER A 248 21.79 4.28 2.40
N ARG A 249 21.80 3.04 2.88
CA ARG A 249 20.60 2.31 3.32
C ARG A 249 20.40 2.35 4.85
N ALA A 250 21.37 2.90 5.58
CA ALA A 250 21.45 2.85 7.04
C ALA A 250 20.88 4.11 7.73
N SER A 251 20.62 5.17 6.97
CA SER A 251 20.20 6.47 7.48
C SER A 251 19.47 7.29 6.41
N CYS A 252 18.58 8.20 6.84
CA CYS A 252 17.91 9.15 5.94
C CYS A 252 18.81 10.28 5.44
N THR A 253 20.03 10.40 5.99
CA THR A 253 21.02 11.41 5.59
C THR A 253 21.62 11.15 4.21
N GLY A 254 21.65 9.88 3.77
CA GLY A 254 22.03 9.51 2.40
C GLY A 254 20.85 9.52 1.43
N GLY A 255 19.82 10.31 1.70
CA GLY A 255 18.61 10.38 0.90
C GLY A 255 17.54 9.40 1.35
N PHE A 256 16.29 9.72 1.00
CA PHE A 256 15.13 8.99 1.49
C PHE A 256 14.93 7.67 0.75
N MET A 257 14.85 7.70 -0.58
CA MET A 257 14.52 6.53 -1.41
C MET A 257 15.48 5.33 -1.27
N SER A 258 16.70 5.52 -0.75
CA SER A 258 17.65 4.43 -0.53
C SER A 258 17.45 3.67 0.80
N ALA A 259 16.69 4.22 1.74
CA ALA A 259 16.47 3.65 3.07
C ALA A 259 14.98 3.44 3.36
N VAL A 260 14.54 2.17 3.47
CA VAL A 260 13.13 1.80 3.72
C VAL A 260 12.49 2.56 4.89
N PRO A 261 13.18 2.82 6.03
CA PRO A 261 12.62 3.60 7.14
C PRO A 261 12.45 5.11 6.87
N CYS A 262 12.63 5.59 5.64
CA CYS A 262 12.25 6.94 5.24
C CYS A 262 11.94 7.13 3.75
N ALA A 263 12.03 6.10 2.90
CA ALA A 263 11.72 6.20 1.46
C ALA A 263 10.38 6.88 1.16
N ALA A 264 9.32 6.51 1.89
CA ALA A 264 7.99 7.10 1.76
C ALA A 264 7.86 8.56 2.22
N ASN A 265 8.90 9.17 2.84
CA ASN A 265 8.92 10.61 3.08
C ASN A 265 9.21 11.40 1.80
N ASP A 266 9.76 10.77 0.76
CA ASP A 266 9.95 11.37 -0.56
C ASP A 266 8.68 11.20 -1.40
N PRO A 267 8.01 12.29 -1.84
CA PRO A 267 6.80 12.18 -2.66
C PRO A 267 6.97 11.39 -3.97
N ILE A 268 8.20 11.25 -4.50
CA ILE A 268 8.42 10.43 -5.71
C ILE A 268 8.21 8.93 -5.44
N PHE A 269 8.26 8.49 -4.17
CA PHE A 269 7.99 7.12 -3.74
C PHE A 269 6.64 6.62 -4.27
N PHE A 270 5.59 7.44 -4.18
CA PHE A 270 4.24 7.03 -4.55
C PHE A 270 4.06 6.94 -6.07
N LEU A 271 4.67 7.85 -6.85
CA LEU A 271 4.69 7.74 -8.32
C LEU A 271 5.51 6.53 -8.80
N HIS A 272 6.60 6.18 -8.09
CA HIS A 272 7.37 4.97 -8.34
C HIS A 272 6.52 3.72 -8.04
N HIS A 273 5.92 3.62 -6.85
CA HIS A 273 5.11 2.46 -6.47
C HIS A 273 3.79 2.36 -7.26
N ALA A 274 3.21 3.47 -7.72
CA ALA A 274 2.11 3.46 -8.67
C ALA A 274 2.51 2.81 -10.02
N ASN A 275 3.78 2.93 -10.45
CA ASN A 275 4.28 2.20 -11.63
C ASN A 275 4.62 0.72 -11.30
N ILE A 276 5.08 0.40 -10.09
CA ILE A 276 5.23 -0.99 -9.65
C ILE A 276 3.88 -1.72 -9.65
N ASP A 277 2.83 -1.06 -9.15
CA ASP A 277 1.45 -1.55 -9.20
C ASP A 277 0.91 -1.66 -10.64
N ARG A 278 1.23 -0.68 -11.50
CA ARG A 278 0.94 -0.75 -12.94
C ARG A 278 1.56 -2.00 -13.58
N LEU A 279 2.82 -2.30 -13.28
CA LEU A 279 3.53 -3.46 -13.83
C LEU A 279 2.90 -4.79 -13.40
N TRP A 280 2.25 -4.88 -12.24
CA TRP A 280 1.44 -6.06 -11.87
C TRP A 280 0.21 -6.21 -12.76
N ASN A 281 -0.52 -5.12 -13.05
CA ASN A 281 -1.65 -5.15 -13.98
C ASN A 281 -1.21 -5.52 -15.42
N VAL A 282 -0.10 -4.94 -15.91
CA VAL A 282 0.49 -5.31 -17.22
C VAL A 282 0.88 -6.79 -17.24
N TRP A 283 1.47 -7.30 -16.16
CA TRP A 283 1.88 -8.71 -16.04
C TRP A 283 0.68 -9.66 -16.11
N LEU A 284 -0.44 -9.34 -15.45
CA LEU A 284 -1.69 -10.10 -15.58
C LEU A 284 -2.22 -10.03 -17.03
N GLY A 285 -2.24 -8.84 -17.63
CA GLY A 285 -2.72 -8.61 -19.00
C GLY A 285 -1.92 -9.33 -20.10
N MET A 286 -0.65 -9.68 -19.84
CA MET A 286 0.16 -10.50 -20.76
C MET A 286 -0.31 -11.95 -20.88
N GLY A 287 -1.17 -12.44 -19.96
CA GLY A 287 -1.67 -13.81 -19.97
C GLY A 287 -0.55 -14.87 -19.96
N GLY A 288 -0.74 -15.97 -20.68
CA GLY A 288 0.25 -17.04 -20.79
C GLY A 288 0.51 -17.77 -19.46
N GLY A 289 -0.54 -17.99 -18.66
CA GLY A 289 -0.46 -18.64 -17.35
C GLY A 289 -0.10 -17.72 -16.17
N ARG A 290 0.12 -16.42 -16.43
CA ARG A 290 0.29 -15.40 -15.38
C ARG A 290 -1.05 -15.17 -14.67
N ALA A 291 -1.10 -15.46 -13.37
CA ALA A 291 -2.29 -15.32 -12.55
C ALA A 291 -1.92 -15.02 -11.09
N ASN A 292 -2.85 -14.42 -10.34
CA ASN A 292 -2.70 -14.18 -8.91
C ASN A 292 -2.76 -15.50 -8.11
N PRO A 293 -2.13 -15.59 -6.92
CA PRO A 293 -2.19 -16.80 -6.10
C PRO A 293 -3.61 -17.18 -5.68
N THR A 294 -3.94 -18.46 -5.85
CA THR A 294 -5.20 -19.05 -5.37
C THR A 294 -5.15 -19.50 -3.91
N ASP A 295 -3.94 -19.65 -3.37
CA ASP A 295 -3.64 -20.10 -2.00
C ASP A 295 -4.40 -19.29 -0.94
N ALA A 296 -5.09 -19.96 -0.03
CA ALA A 296 -5.87 -19.33 1.02
C ALA A 296 -5.02 -18.51 2.01
N ALA A 297 -3.80 -18.95 2.32
CA ALA A 297 -2.88 -18.21 3.20
C ALA A 297 -2.45 -16.89 2.56
N TRP A 298 -2.29 -16.83 1.23
CA TRP A 298 -2.08 -15.57 0.54
C TRP A 298 -3.36 -14.75 0.43
N ARG A 299 -4.46 -15.33 -0.07
CA ARG A 299 -5.71 -14.60 -0.36
C ARG A 299 -6.37 -14.00 0.87
N ASN A 300 -6.27 -14.68 2.01
CA ASN A 300 -6.91 -14.29 3.27
C ASN A 300 -5.97 -13.50 4.19
N GLN A 301 -4.69 -13.31 3.83
CA GLN A 301 -3.81 -12.43 4.59
C GLN A 301 -4.36 -11.00 4.53
N THR A 302 -4.56 -10.41 5.70
CA THR A 302 -5.05 -9.04 5.87
C THR A 302 -3.93 -8.08 6.27
N PHE A 303 -4.11 -6.82 5.92
CA PHE A 303 -3.29 -5.71 6.39
C PHE A 303 -4.18 -4.52 6.75
N THR A 304 -3.78 -3.76 7.77
CA THR A 304 -4.51 -2.57 8.25
C THR A 304 -3.76 -1.32 7.83
N LEU A 305 -4.42 -0.46 7.07
CA LEU A 305 -3.98 0.88 6.67
C LEU A 305 -4.99 1.90 7.21
N TYR A 306 -4.89 3.17 6.81
CA TYR A 306 -5.81 4.23 7.22
C TYR A 306 -6.39 4.95 6.00
N ASP A 307 -7.67 5.29 6.04
CA ASP A 307 -8.36 6.02 4.98
C ASP A 307 -8.25 7.56 5.12
N GLU A 308 -8.88 8.28 4.19
CA GLU A 308 -8.92 9.74 4.15
C GLU A 308 -9.62 10.40 5.35
N THR A 309 -10.36 9.63 6.15
CA THR A 309 -10.99 10.09 7.40
C THR A 309 -10.14 9.75 8.64
N GLY A 310 -8.96 9.16 8.44
CA GLY A 310 -8.08 8.69 9.49
C GLY A 310 -8.59 7.43 10.21
N GLN A 311 -9.57 6.71 9.64
CA GLN A 311 -10.05 5.46 10.21
C GLN A 311 -9.20 4.28 9.75
N ALA A 312 -8.98 3.32 10.66
CA ALA A 312 -8.21 2.12 10.36
C ALA A 312 -9.04 1.15 9.52
N VAL A 313 -8.57 0.82 8.32
CA VAL A 313 -9.24 -0.08 7.37
C VAL A 313 -8.39 -1.32 7.14
N THR A 314 -9.00 -2.49 7.35
CA THR A 314 -8.35 -3.80 7.16
C THR A 314 -8.85 -4.44 5.86
N LEU A 315 -7.94 -4.73 4.94
CA LEU A 315 -8.24 -5.41 3.67
C LEU A 315 -7.44 -6.70 3.55
N ALA A 316 -8.06 -7.75 3.00
CA ALA A 316 -7.39 -8.97 2.58
C ALA A 316 -6.75 -8.79 1.19
N ASN A 317 -5.67 -9.52 0.91
CA ASN A 317 -5.03 -9.58 -0.41
C ASN A 317 -6.02 -9.85 -1.55
N SER A 318 -7.03 -10.71 -1.32
CA SER A 318 -8.07 -11.03 -2.31
C SER A 318 -9.07 -9.90 -2.59
N GLN A 319 -9.10 -8.85 -1.78
CA GLN A 319 -9.94 -7.66 -1.99
C GLN A 319 -9.22 -6.57 -2.82
N VAL A 320 -7.97 -6.80 -3.23
CA VAL A 320 -7.16 -5.82 -3.98
C VAL A 320 -6.53 -6.41 -5.25
N VAL A 321 -6.97 -7.57 -5.72
CA VAL A 321 -6.39 -8.22 -6.91
C VAL A 321 -6.79 -7.55 -8.22
N ASP A 322 -7.95 -6.90 -8.25
CA ASP A 322 -8.51 -6.19 -9.41
C ASP A 322 -8.63 -4.70 -9.07
N ALA A 323 -7.76 -3.89 -9.68
CA ALA A 323 -7.70 -2.45 -9.44
C ALA A 323 -8.96 -1.71 -9.92
N ALA A 324 -9.57 -2.15 -11.01
CA ALA A 324 -10.76 -1.51 -11.57
C ALA A 324 -12.01 -1.92 -10.78
N GLY A 325 -12.29 -3.21 -10.71
CA GLY A 325 -13.52 -3.75 -10.13
C GLY A 325 -13.60 -3.70 -8.60
N GLN A 326 -12.46 -3.69 -7.88
CA GLN A 326 -12.44 -3.66 -6.41
C GLN A 326 -12.01 -2.31 -5.84
N LEU A 327 -11.19 -1.54 -6.54
CA LEU A 327 -10.58 -0.29 -6.03
C LEU A 327 -10.93 0.95 -6.86
N GLY A 328 -11.60 0.81 -8.00
CA GLY A 328 -12.11 1.93 -8.80
C GLY A 328 -11.04 2.79 -9.47
N TYR A 329 -9.88 2.22 -9.82
CA TYR A 329 -8.86 2.92 -10.62
C TYR A 329 -8.26 2.05 -11.72
N VAL A 330 -7.81 2.73 -12.78
CA VAL A 330 -7.11 2.13 -13.93
C VAL A 330 -5.86 2.92 -14.29
N TYR A 331 -5.14 2.43 -15.30
CA TYR A 331 -3.97 3.07 -15.88
C TYR A 331 -4.24 3.43 -17.34
N ALA A 332 -3.80 4.61 -17.74
CA ALA A 332 -3.65 5.00 -19.14
C ALA A 332 -2.39 4.37 -19.81
#